data_AF-A0A2E0XHR6-F1
#
_entry.id   AF-A0A2E0XHR6-F1
#
_cell.length_a   1.000
_cell.length_b   1.000
_cell.length_c   1.000
_cell.angle_alpha   90.00
_cell.angle_beta   90.00
_cell.angle_gamma   90.00
#
_symmetry.space_group_name_H-M   'P 1'
#
loop_
_entity.id
_entity.type
_entity.pdbx_description
1 polymer ?
#
loop_
_entity_poly.entity_id
_entity_poly.type
_entity_poly.pdbx_seq_one_letter_code
_entity_poly.pdbx_strand_id
1 'polypeptide(L)'
;MLFGNGNYRYEVEENWLQLTDEWNWGWIPAVACDSKDNVYIYSRSDRPLVIYDQQGKMLDTWGDDVLDSPGSHGIFIDQEDNVYCSTIGQHCVFKFNSQGELVLTLGTPGQTGANDGDPFNRVTDVAVASNSDIFVSDGYGNARVHRYSAGGEHLLSWGEYGDGPGQFNISHCVRIDSQDRVWVCDRENNRLQIFDMEGNYLDQWTGLLQPNTVFFDSEEDVIYIAELAGQLSIYTLDGELVAKWGGGKSSPLAGEFIGGPHGMWVDSHGDLYLGEVMLGEHHRAQKYIRQR
;
A
#
# COMPACT_ATOMS: atom_id res chain seq x y z
N MET A 1 13.94 11.45 -18.09
CA MET A 1 14.64 12.09 -16.95
C MET A 1 15.09 10.98 -16.03
N LEU A 2 16.30 11.06 -15.46
CA LEU A 2 16.81 10.02 -14.56
C LEU A 2 16.51 10.40 -13.11
N PHE A 3 15.89 9.48 -12.38
CA PHE A 3 15.54 9.61 -10.97
C PHE A 3 16.41 8.67 -10.13
N GLY A 4 16.54 9.00 -8.84
CA GLY A 4 17.29 8.18 -7.88
C GLY A 4 18.81 8.32 -7.98
N ASN A 5 19.54 7.33 -7.48
CA ASN A 5 20.99 7.42 -7.28
C ASN A 5 21.66 6.03 -7.25
N GLY A 6 22.95 5.96 -7.62
CA GLY A 6 23.73 4.73 -7.56
C GLY A 6 23.11 3.58 -8.38
N ASN A 7 22.87 2.44 -7.73
CA ASN A 7 22.21 1.28 -8.35
C ASN A 7 20.68 1.45 -8.45
N TYR A 8 20.10 2.45 -7.78
CA TYR A 8 18.66 2.74 -7.72
C TYR A 8 18.35 3.94 -8.61
N ARG A 9 18.68 3.81 -9.89
CA ARG A 9 18.41 4.83 -10.91
C ARG A 9 17.26 4.38 -11.79
N TYR A 10 16.40 5.32 -12.15
CA TYR A 10 15.17 5.02 -12.87
C TYR A 10 14.90 6.00 -14.00
N GLU A 11 14.38 5.50 -15.11
CA GLU A 11 13.75 6.32 -16.15
C GLU A 11 12.25 6.09 -16.14
N VAL A 12 11.46 7.15 -16.29
CA VAL A 12 9.99 7.02 -16.29
C VAL A 12 9.51 6.57 -17.64
N GLU A 13 8.68 5.53 -17.68
CA GLU A 13 7.96 5.12 -18.88
C GLU A 13 6.66 5.93 -18.98
N GLU A 14 6.68 6.96 -19.82
CA GLU A 14 5.51 7.80 -20.07
C GLU A 14 4.42 7.02 -20.81
N ASN A 15 3.16 7.24 -20.42
CA ASN A 15 1.98 6.61 -21.02
C ASN A 15 2.01 5.07 -21.01
N TRP A 16 2.71 4.47 -20.05
CA TRP A 16 2.77 3.00 -19.92
C TRP A 16 1.36 2.42 -19.70
N LEU A 17 0.57 3.04 -18.80
CA LEU A 17 -0.75 2.55 -18.41
C LEU A 17 -1.80 2.89 -19.47
N GLN A 18 -2.32 1.88 -20.16
CA GLN A 18 -3.31 2.05 -21.22
C GLN A 18 -4.72 1.96 -20.61
N LEU A 19 -5.27 3.12 -20.26
CA LEU A 19 -6.62 3.24 -19.74
C LEU A 19 -7.65 3.28 -20.89
N THR A 20 -8.82 2.70 -20.66
CA THR A 20 -9.96 2.81 -21.59
C THR A 20 -10.77 4.07 -21.29
N ASP A 21 -11.25 4.73 -22.35
CA ASP A 21 -12.17 5.88 -22.25
C ASP A 21 -13.61 5.48 -21.87
N GLU A 22 -13.90 4.16 -21.81
CA GLU A 22 -15.22 3.65 -21.46
C GLU A 22 -15.56 3.79 -19.97
N TRP A 23 -14.55 4.00 -19.11
CA TRP A 23 -14.69 4.04 -17.66
C TRP A 23 -14.26 5.38 -17.10
N ASN A 24 -14.92 5.80 -16.02
CA ASN A 24 -14.44 6.89 -15.19
C ASN A 24 -13.30 6.38 -14.30
N TRP A 25 -12.17 7.08 -14.37
CA TRP A 25 -10.97 6.77 -13.59
C TRP A 25 -10.75 7.80 -12.50
N GLY A 26 -10.61 7.33 -11.26
CA GLY A 26 -10.30 8.16 -10.11
C GLY A 26 -8.93 7.87 -9.52
N TRP A 27 -8.76 8.22 -8.25
CA TRP A 27 -7.47 8.05 -7.58
C TRP A 27 -7.03 6.58 -7.57
N ILE A 28 -5.70 6.39 -7.62
CA ILE A 28 -5.07 5.07 -7.59
C ILE A 28 -4.31 4.96 -6.28
N PRO A 29 -5.00 4.60 -5.17
CA PRO A 29 -4.36 4.48 -3.88
C PRO A 29 -3.46 3.25 -3.78
N ALA A 30 -3.65 2.20 -4.59
CA ALA A 30 -2.83 1.01 -4.44
C ALA A 30 -2.45 0.32 -5.74
N VAL A 31 -1.22 -0.19 -5.74
CA VAL A 31 -0.61 -0.95 -6.83
C VAL A 31 0.15 -2.12 -6.21
N ALA A 32 0.04 -3.31 -6.79
CA ALA A 32 0.88 -4.47 -6.46
C ALA A 32 1.19 -5.30 -7.71
N CYS A 33 2.26 -6.08 -7.66
CA CYS A 33 2.61 -7.04 -8.71
C CYS A 33 2.47 -8.47 -8.20
N ASP A 34 2.01 -9.38 -9.06
CA ASP A 34 2.03 -10.82 -8.80
C ASP A 34 3.36 -11.46 -9.20
N SER A 35 3.49 -12.78 -8.99
CA SER A 35 4.69 -13.56 -9.31
C SER A 35 5.08 -13.58 -10.81
N LYS A 36 4.22 -13.08 -11.70
CA LYS A 36 4.44 -12.97 -13.15
C LYS A 36 4.65 -11.52 -13.58
N ASP A 37 4.81 -10.61 -12.62
CA ASP A 37 4.89 -9.17 -12.81
C ASP A 37 3.64 -8.56 -13.48
N ASN A 38 2.47 -9.21 -13.37
CA ASN A 38 1.23 -8.53 -13.73
C ASN A 38 0.95 -7.45 -12.68
N VAL A 39 0.51 -6.27 -13.14
CA VAL A 39 0.33 -5.09 -12.31
C VAL A 39 -1.15 -4.91 -11.99
N TYR A 40 -1.48 -5.01 -10.71
CA TYR A 40 -2.82 -4.83 -10.17
C TYR A 40 -2.99 -3.36 -9.77
N ILE A 41 -3.88 -2.65 -10.46
CA ILE A 41 -4.25 -1.27 -10.17
C ILE A 41 -5.55 -1.30 -9.39
N TYR A 42 -5.47 -0.98 -8.10
CA TYR A 42 -6.63 -0.82 -7.23
C TYR A 42 -6.98 0.66 -7.10
N SER A 43 -8.14 1.03 -7.64
CA SER A 43 -8.51 2.42 -7.94
C SER A 43 -9.95 2.75 -7.54
N ARG A 44 -10.23 4.05 -7.43
CA ARG A 44 -11.56 4.61 -7.19
C ARG A 44 -12.23 4.93 -8.52
N SER A 45 -12.47 3.89 -9.31
CA SER A 45 -12.91 3.95 -10.70
C SER A 45 -14.12 3.04 -10.94
N ASP A 46 -14.77 3.11 -12.11
CA ASP A 46 -15.93 2.25 -12.41
C ASP A 46 -15.61 0.75 -12.28
N ARG A 47 -14.34 0.37 -12.50
CA ARG A 47 -13.77 -0.94 -12.17
C ARG A 47 -12.73 -0.77 -11.06
N PRO A 48 -12.96 -1.30 -9.84
CA PRO A 48 -12.09 -1.03 -8.71
C PRO A 48 -10.73 -1.70 -8.86
N LEU A 49 -10.65 -2.94 -9.34
CA LEU A 49 -9.41 -3.68 -9.49
C LEU A 49 -9.19 -4.11 -10.95
N VAL A 50 -8.14 -3.58 -11.57
CA VAL A 50 -7.83 -3.85 -12.98
C VAL A 50 -6.40 -4.36 -13.08
N ILE A 51 -6.20 -5.43 -13.87
CA ILE A 51 -4.94 -6.15 -13.98
C ILE A 51 -4.34 -5.85 -15.34
N TYR A 52 -3.06 -5.50 -15.37
CA TYR A 52 -2.30 -5.14 -16.55
C TYR A 52 -1.05 -6.03 -16.69
N ASP A 53 -0.54 -6.20 -17.90
CA ASP A 53 0.83 -6.67 -18.09
C ASP A 53 1.84 -5.53 -17.83
N GLN A 54 3.13 -5.85 -17.81
CA GLN A 54 4.20 -4.88 -17.60
C GLN A 54 4.27 -3.80 -18.72
N GLN A 55 3.65 -4.03 -19.88
CA GLN A 55 3.55 -3.08 -20.98
C GLN A 55 2.26 -2.22 -20.88
N GLY A 56 1.50 -2.39 -19.80
CA GLY A 56 0.30 -1.63 -19.48
C GLY A 56 -0.91 -1.98 -20.32
N LYS A 57 -0.92 -3.14 -20.97
CA LYS A 57 -2.12 -3.68 -21.63
C LYS A 57 -2.99 -4.39 -20.60
N MET A 58 -4.28 -4.06 -20.58
CA MET A 58 -5.24 -4.68 -19.70
C MET A 58 -5.40 -6.18 -19.98
N LEU A 59 -5.36 -6.97 -18.92
CA LEU A 59 -5.51 -8.42 -18.93
C LEU A 59 -6.87 -8.86 -18.40
N ASP A 60 -7.32 -8.28 -17.28
CA ASP A 60 -8.55 -8.69 -16.58
C ASP A 60 -9.05 -7.60 -15.60
N THR A 61 -10.25 -7.79 -15.06
CA THR A 61 -10.89 -6.92 -14.05
C THR A 61 -11.57 -7.75 -12.98
N TRP A 62 -11.34 -7.45 -11.71
CA TRP A 62 -11.89 -8.20 -10.58
C TRP A 62 -12.70 -7.32 -9.62
N GLY A 63 -13.54 -7.97 -8.82
CA GLY A 63 -14.15 -7.36 -7.64
C GLY A 63 -15.29 -6.38 -7.90
N ASP A 64 -15.82 -6.28 -9.12
CA ASP A 64 -16.87 -5.32 -9.48
C ASP A 64 -18.14 -5.43 -8.60
N ASP A 65 -18.52 -6.65 -8.23
CA ASP A 65 -19.69 -6.92 -7.38
C ASP A 65 -19.35 -7.05 -5.88
N VAL A 66 -18.07 -6.89 -5.50
CA VAL A 66 -17.58 -7.16 -4.14
C VAL A 66 -16.95 -5.92 -3.50
N LEU A 67 -16.10 -5.21 -4.24
CA LEU A 67 -15.29 -4.10 -3.76
C LEU A 67 -16.00 -2.77 -4.01
N ASP A 68 -16.19 -1.97 -2.97
CA ASP A 68 -16.70 -0.62 -3.13
C ASP A 68 -15.61 0.31 -3.70
N SER A 69 -15.76 0.67 -4.97
CA SER A 69 -14.80 1.54 -5.66
C SER A 69 -14.48 2.85 -4.91
N PRO A 70 -15.45 3.63 -4.37
CA PRO A 70 -15.13 4.83 -3.60
C PRO A 70 -14.28 4.55 -2.35
N GLY A 71 -14.35 3.32 -1.83
CA GLY A 71 -13.64 2.85 -0.65
C GLY A 71 -12.28 2.20 -0.94
N SER A 72 -11.89 1.97 -2.20
CA SER A 72 -10.60 1.38 -2.56
C SER A 72 -9.45 2.11 -1.85
N HIS A 73 -8.55 1.34 -1.23
CA HIS A 73 -7.43 1.91 -0.48
C HIS A 73 -6.12 1.12 -0.55
N GLY A 74 -5.98 -0.01 0.14
CA GLY A 74 -4.75 -0.82 0.19
C GLY A 74 -4.86 -2.12 -0.58
N ILE A 75 -3.73 -2.58 -1.12
CA ILE A 75 -3.60 -3.88 -1.77
C ILE A 75 -2.32 -4.58 -1.32
N PHE A 76 -2.39 -5.90 -1.18
CA PHE A 76 -1.25 -6.77 -0.93
C PHE A 76 -1.41 -8.07 -1.72
N ILE A 77 -0.32 -8.58 -2.30
CA ILE A 77 -0.31 -9.88 -2.98
C ILE A 77 0.70 -10.76 -2.26
N ASP A 78 0.26 -11.93 -1.81
CA ASP A 78 1.13 -12.90 -1.13
C ASP A 78 1.87 -13.81 -2.12
N GLN A 79 2.77 -14.65 -1.62
CA GLN A 79 3.62 -15.52 -2.45
C GLN A 79 2.85 -16.59 -3.25
N GLU A 80 1.56 -16.79 -2.96
CA GLU A 80 0.68 -17.70 -3.68
C GLU A 80 -0.20 -16.97 -4.71
N ASP A 81 0.10 -15.69 -4.96
CA ASP A 81 -0.69 -14.76 -5.77
C ASP A 81 -2.13 -14.58 -5.25
N ASN A 82 -2.37 -14.74 -3.94
CA ASN A 82 -3.64 -14.29 -3.37
C ASN A 82 -3.62 -12.77 -3.22
N VAL A 83 -4.73 -12.13 -3.58
CA VAL A 83 -4.86 -10.67 -3.62
C VAL A 83 -5.75 -10.20 -2.49
N TYR A 84 -5.21 -9.37 -1.60
CA TYR A 84 -5.93 -8.78 -0.47
C TYR A 84 -6.21 -7.32 -0.77
N CYS A 85 -7.47 -6.90 -0.66
CA CYS A 85 -7.90 -5.51 -0.87
C CYS A 85 -8.57 -4.99 0.40
N SER A 86 -8.07 -3.87 0.94
CA SER A 86 -8.72 -3.16 2.04
C SER A 86 -9.66 -2.09 1.50
N THR A 87 -10.84 -1.98 2.11
CA THR A 87 -11.85 -1.00 1.69
C THR A 87 -12.36 -0.18 2.86
N ILE A 88 -12.25 1.14 2.70
CA ILE A 88 -12.59 2.12 3.72
C ILE A 88 -14.09 2.14 3.96
N GLY A 89 -14.87 2.12 2.87
CA GLY A 89 -16.32 2.31 2.92
C GLY A 89 -17.08 1.06 3.34
N GLN A 90 -16.54 -0.15 3.08
CA GLN A 90 -17.11 -1.39 3.60
C GLN A 90 -16.55 -1.77 4.96
N HIS A 91 -15.46 -1.14 5.42
CA HIS A 91 -14.76 -1.48 6.66
C HIS A 91 -14.28 -2.95 6.64
N CYS A 92 -13.74 -3.40 5.51
CA CYS A 92 -13.41 -4.81 5.29
C CYS A 92 -12.08 -4.99 4.57
N VAL A 93 -11.50 -6.17 4.77
CA VAL A 93 -10.45 -6.71 3.90
C VAL A 93 -11.01 -7.90 3.15
N PHE A 94 -10.83 -7.95 1.84
CA PHE A 94 -11.27 -9.03 0.96
C PHE A 94 -10.05 -9.75 0.40
N LYS A 95 -10.00 -11.08 0.48
CA LYS A 95 -8.98 -11.92 -0.13
C LYS A 95 -9.56 -12.65 -1.33
N PHE A 96 -8.95 -12.46 -2.49
CA PHE A 96 -9.17 -13.24 -3.70
C PHE A 96 -8.04 -14.25 -3.88
N ASN A 97 -8.34 -15.41 -4.43
CA ASN A 97 -7.28 -16.32 -4.91
C ASN A 97 -6.71 -15.83 -6.26
N SER A 98 -5.70 -16.52 -6.77
CA SER A 98 -5.05 -16.19 -8.05
C SER A 98 -5.92 -16.39 -9.29
N GLN A 99 -7.17 -16.82 -9.14
CA GLN A 99 -8.19 -16.92 -10.19
C GLN A 99 -9.25 -15.81 -10.07
N GLY A 100 -9.13 -14.91 -9.09
CA GLY A 100 -10.09 -13.83 -8.87
C GLY A 100 -11.34 -14.23 -8.09
N GLU A 101 -11.35 -15.40 -7.47
CA GLU A 101 -12.47 -15.86 -6.65
C GLU A 101 -12.30 -15.35 -5.21
N LEU A 102 -13.35 -14.74 -4.65
CA LEU A 102 -13.36 -14.31 -3.26
C LEU A 102 -13.33 -15.53 -2.33
N VAL A 103 -12.30 -15.63 -1.47
CA VAL A 103 -12.09 -16.77 -0.55
C VAL A 103 -12.14 -16.40 0.93
N LEU A 104 -11.99 -15.12 1.28
CA LEU A 104 -12.10 -14.65 2.66
C LEU A 104 -12.55 -13.19 2.70
N THR A 105 -13.40 -12.88 3.68
CA THR A 105 -13.75 -11.50 4.06
C THR A 105 -13.47 -11.34 5.55
N LEU A 106 -12.65 -10.36 5.90
CA LEU A 106 -12.47 -9.91 7.28
C LEU A 106 -13.37 -8.68 7.53
N GLY A 107 -14.09 -8.68 8.64
CA GLY A 107 -15.11 -7.69 8.95
C GLY A 107 -16.48 -8.04 8.37
N THR A 108 -17.46 -7.15 8.55
CA THR A 108 -18.81 -7.30 7.97
C THR A 108 -19.12 -6.08 7.11
N PRO A 109 -19.30 -6.23 5.78
CA PRO A 109 -19.43 -5.09 4.88
C PRO A 109 -20.50 -4.08 5.33
N GLY A 110 -20.09 -2.82 5.47
CA GLY A 110 -20.96 -1.71 5.86
C GLY A 110 -21.27 -1.64 7.36
N GLN A 111 -20.64 -2.49 8.18
CA GLN A 111 -20.74 -2.43 9.64
C GLN A 111 -19.38 -2.06 10.23
N THR A 112 -19.35 -0.99 11.02
CA THR A 112 -18.14 -0.63 11.79
C THR A 112 -18.06 -1.47 13.06
N GLY A 113 -16.87 -1.51 13.66
CA GLY A 113 -16.67 -1.96 15.04
C GLY A 113 -17.66 -1.28 15.99
N ALA A 114 -18.18 -2.05 16.96
CA ALA A 114 -19.24 -1.61 17.85
C ALA A 114 -18.76 -0.62 18.92
N ASN A 115 -17.52 -0.78 19.36
CA ASN A 115 -16.87 0.07 20.35
C ASN A 115 -15.53 0.61 19.83
N ASP A 116 -14.96 1.58 20.56
CA ASP A 116 -13.62 2.09 20.25
C ASP A 116 -12.59 0.96 20.26
N GLY A 117 -11.80 0.87 19.20
CA GLY A 117 -10.78 -0.15 19.02
C GLY A 117 -11.27 -1.49 18.47
N ASP A 118 -12.59 -1.73 18.37
CA ASP A 118 -13.11 -2.97 17.76
C ASP A 118 -12.86 -2.97 16.24
N PRO A 119 -12.36 -4.08 15.65
CA PRO A 119 -12.24 -4.18 14.21
C PRO A 119 -13.63 -4.22 13.54
N PHE A 120 -13.88 -3.51 12.45
CA PHE A 120 -13.03 -2.50 11.81
C PHE A 120 -13.77 -1.17 11.73
N ASN A 121 -13.03 -0.06 11.67
CA ASN A 121 -13.59 1.24 11.37
C ASN A 121 -12.71 1.99 10.38
N ARG A 122 -12.95 1.68 9.10
CA ARG A 122 -12.26 2.24 7.92
C ARG A 122 -10.81 1.78 7.84
N VAL A 123 -10.66 0.49 7.53
CA VAL A 123 -9.36 -0.14 7.29
C VAL A 123 -8.58 0.58 6.21
N THR A 124 -7.27 0.61 6.38
CA THR A 124 -6.35 1.28 5.46
C THR A 124 -5.50 0.28 4.68
N ASP A 125 -4.93 -0.73 5.33
CA ASP A 125 -3.99 -1.59 4.62
C ASP A 125 -3.88 -2.97 5.25
N VAL A 126 -3.30 -3.91 4.50
CA VAL A 126 -3.17 -5.32 4.86
C VAL A 126 -1.78 -5.84 4.49
N ALA A 127 -1.25 -6.75 5.29
CA ALA A 127 -0.06 -7.55 4.97
C ALA A 127 -0.20 -8.96 5.56
N VAL A 128 0.59 -9.90 5.04
CA VAL A 128 0.61 -11.29 5.50
C VAL A 128 2.03 -11.63 5.98
N ALA A 129 2.13 -12.21 7.17
CA ALA A 129 3.41 -12.65 7.75
C ALA A 129 3.82 -14.06 7.26
N SER A 130 5.04 -14.48 7.56
CA SER A 130 5.57 -15.78 7.09
C SER A 130 4.77 -17.00 7.60
N ASN A 131 4.09 -16.85 8.74
CA ASN A 131 3.22 -17.87 9.33
C ASN A 131 1.76 -17.81 8.80
N SER A 132 1.51 -17.01 7.76
CA SER A 132 0.21 -16.75 7.14
C SER A 132 -0.79 -15.96 8.00
N ASP A 133 -0.37 -15.41 9.14
CA ASP A 133 -1.20 -14.46 9.87
C ASP A 133 -1.37 -13.16 9.07
N ILE A 134 -2.55 -12.58 9.17
CA ILE A 134 -2.95 -11.38 8.43
C ILE A 134 -2.92 -10.21 9.40
N PHE A 135 -2.16 -9.18 9.04
CA PHE A 135 -2.09 -7.92 9.76
C PHE A 135 -2.86 -6.85 9.01
N VAL A 136 -3.73 -6.13 9.71
CA VAL A 136 -4.57 -5.08 9.13
C VAL A 136 -4.37 -3.80 9.91
N SER A 137 -4.04 -2.72 9.21
CA SER A 137 -4.07 -1.38 9.78
C SER A 137 -5.48 -0.79 9.63
N ASP A 138 -6.03 -0.30 10.73
CA ASP A 138 -7.34 0.31 10.82
C ASP A 138 -7.17 1.76 11.28
N GLY A 139 -6.84 2.64 10.33
CA GLY A 139 -6.28 3.96 10.63
C GLY A 139 -7.19 5.16 10.39
N TYR A 140 -8.28 5.06 9.61
CA TYR A 140 -9.08 6.24 9.25
C TYR A 140 -10.24 6.55 10.18
N GLY A 141 -10.78 5.54 10.85
CA GLY A 141 -11.78 5.69 11.91
C GLY A 141 -11.32 5.09 13.24
N ASN A 142 -10.10 4.57 13.27
CA ASN A 142 -9.51 3.92 14.42
C ASN A 142 -8.00 4.25 14.47
N ALA A 143 -7.34 3.85 15.54
CA ALA A 143 -5.89 3.94 15.70
C ALA A 143 -5.39 2.58 16.17
N ARG A 144 -5.61 1.55 15.33
CA ARG A 144 -5.34 0.16 15.67
C ARG A 144 -4.62 -0.56 14.55
N VAL A 145 -3.86 -1.57 14.98
CA VAL A 145 -3.47 -2.69 14.13
C VAL A 145 -4.11 -3.95 14.71
N HIS A 146 -4.63 -4.78 13.82
CA HIS A 146 -5.28 -6.05 14.16
C HIS A 146 -4.49 -7.19 13.53
N ARG A 147 -4.33 -8.29 14.27
CA ARG A 147 -3.78 -9.55 13.77
C ARG A 147 -4.89 -10.58 13.71
N TYR A 148 -4.96 -11.29 12.58
CA TYR A 148 -5.86 -12.39 12.34
C TYR A 148 -5.06 -13.64 11.99
N SER A 149 -5.61 -14.81 12.28
CA SER A 149 -5.09 -16.06 11.73
C SER A 149 -5.31 -16.12 10.23
N ALA A 150 -4.61 -17.03 9.54
CA ALA A 150 -4.83 -17.32 8.12
C ALA A 150 -6.30 -17.68 7.78
N GLY A 151 -7.03 -18.23 8.75
CA GLY A 151 -8.46 -18.57 8.63
C GLY A 151 -9.42 -17.42 8.91
N GLY A 152 -8.92 -16.23 9.27
CA GLY A 152 -9.71 -15.05 9.58
C GLY A 152 -10.24 -14.98 11.00
N GLU A 153 -9.69 -15.76 11.93
CA GLU A 153 -9.96 -15.58 13.36
C GLU A 153 -9.21 -14.37 13.89
N HIS A 154 -9.88 -13.46 14.59
CA HIS A 154 -9.23 -12.32 15.24
C HIS A 154 -8.39 -12.81 16.42
N LEU A 155 -7.10 -12.47 16.43
CA LEU A 155 -6.14 -12.95 17.43
C LEU A 155 -5.82 -11.88 18.48
N LEU A 156 -5.45 -10.67 18.04
CA LEU A 156 -5.14 -9.56 18.94
C LEU A 156 -5.28 -8.20 18.25
N SER A 157 -5.29 -7.14 19.05
CA SER A 157 -5.25 -5.76 18.58
C SER A 157 -4.43 -4.90 19.51
N TRP A 158 -3.74 -3.92 18.93
CA TRP A 158 -2.97 -2.94 19.69
C TRP A 158 -3.06 -1.57 19.02
N GLY A 159 -2.61 -0.55 19.73
CA GLY A 159 -2.74 0.84 19.31
C GLY A 159 -3.77 1.62 20.12
N GLU A 160 -3.57 2.93 20.17
CA GLU A 160 -4.56 3.92 20.59
C GLU A 160 -4.21 5.28 19.98
N TYR A 161 -5.14 6.24 20.02
CA TYR A 161 -4.86 7.58 19.51
C TYR A 161 -3.76 8.25 20.32
N GLY A 162 -2.74 8.79 19.66
CA GLY A 162 -1.67 9.55 20.32
C GLY A 162 -0.38 9.66 19.51
N ASP A 163 0.67 10.14 20.15
CA ASP A 163 2.02 10.35 19.58
C ASP A 163 3.12 9.58 20.34
N GLY A 164 2.77 8.87 21.41
CA GLY A 164 3.68 8.00 22.15
C GLY A 164 4.02 6.70 21.42
N PRO A 165 5.03 5.94 21.90
CA PRO A 165 5.31 4.58 21.40
C PRO A 165 4.09 3.68 21.51
N GLY A 166 3.74 3.00 20.42
CA GLY A 166 2.56 2.15 20.34
C GLY A 166 1.23 2.88 20.20
N GLN A 167 1.24 4.22 20.16
CA GLN A 167 0.08 5.04 19.82
C GLN A 167 0.17 5.51 18.36
N PHE A 168 -0.96 5.79 17.73
CA PHE A 168 -1.04 6.21 16.34
C PHE A 168 -1.92 7.45 16.19
N ASN A 169 -1.60 8.30 15.22
CA ASN A 169 -2.53 9.31 14.75
C ASN A 169 -3.33 8.77 13.57
N ILE A 170 -2.64 8.22 12.56
CA ILE A 170 -3.24 7.42 11.49
C ILE A 170 -2.28 6.27 11.18
N SER A 171 -2.61 5.06 11.66
CA SER A 171 -1.94 3.82 11.27
C SER A 171 -2.35 3.47 9.84
N HIS A 172 -1.63 3.97 8.85
CA HIS A 172 -2.06 4.02 7.46
C HIS A 172 -1.65 2.81 6.61
N CYS A 173 -0.47 2.27 6.87
CA CYS A 173 0.07 1.11 6.15
C CYS A 173 0.66 0.14 7.17
N VAL A 174 0.58 -1.15 6.85
CA VAL A 174 1.24 -2.21 7.61
C VAL A 174 2.03 -3.10 6.65
N ARG A 175 3.28 -3.39 6.97
CA ARG A 175 4.15 -4.32 6.24
C ARG A 175 4.91 -5.20 7.20
N ILE A 176 5.25 -6.40 6.73
CA ILE A 176 6.05 -7.37 7.47
C ILE A 176 7.41 -7.46 6.78
N ASP A 177 8.49 -7.35 7.56
CA ASP A 177 9.84 -7.54 7.01
C ASP A 177 10.29 -9.01 7.08
N SER A 178 11.48 -9.31 6.56
CA SER A 178 12.03 -10.67 6.52
C SER A 178 12.33 -11.29 7.90
N GLN A 179 12.21 -10.52 8.98
CA GLN A 179 12.36 -10.97 10.37
C GLN A 179 11.01 -11.08 11.08
N ASP A 180 9.89 -11.02 10.35
CA ASP A 180 8.53 -10.97 10.88
C ASP A 180 8.28 -9.80 11.86
N ARG A 181 9.00 -8.69 11.70
CA ARG A 181 8.67 -7.45 12.42
C ARG A 181 7.56 -6.71 11.68
N VAL A 182 6.64 -6.12 12.44
CA VAL A 182 5.50 -5.38 11.92
C VAL A 182 5.86 -3.90 11.84
N TRP A 183 5.92 -3.36 10.63
CA TRP A 183 6.18 -1.95 10.36
C TRP A 183 4.87 -1.23 10.05
N VAL A 184 4.61 -0.14 10.75
CA VAL A 184 3.37 0.62 10.65
C VAL A 184 3.68 2.07 10.30
N CYS A 185 3.08 2.56 9.21
CA CYS A 185 3.10 3.98 8.87
C CYS A 185 2.18 4.75 9.80
N ASP A 186 2.74 5.54 10.72
CA ASP A 186 2.00 6.47 11.56
C ASP A 186 2.01 7.85 10.90
N ARG A 187 1.12 7.99 9.91
CA ARG A 187 1.26 8.99 8.85
C ARG A 187 1.32 10.42 9.38
N GLU A 188 0.34 10.82 10.18
CA GLU A 188 0.25 12.21 10.67
C GLU A 188 1.25 12.52 11.80
N ASN A 189 1.87 11.49 12.40
CA ASN A 189 3.01 11.65 13.30
C ASN A 189 4.36 11.59 12.57
N ASN A 190 4.38 11.48 11.24
CA ASN A 190 5.59 11.55 10.40
C ASN A 190 6.67 10.53 10.77
N ARG A 191 6.24 9.30 11.10
CA ARG A 191 7.13 8.22 11.53
C ARG A 191 6.68 6.83 11.02
N LEU A 192 7.62 5.89 11.00
CA LEU A 192 7.33 4.46 11.01
C LEU A 192 7.52 3.94 12.42
N GLN A 193 6.63 3.07 12.90
CA GLN A 193 6.83 2.33 14.15
C GLN A 193 7.00 0.85 13.84
N ILE A 194 7.89 0.20 14.59
CA ILE A 194 8.29 -1.20 14.40
C ILE A 194 7.87 -1.98 15.64
N PHE A 195 7.20 -3.10 15.44
CA PHE A 195 6.68 -3.97 16.49
C PHE A 195 7.09 -5.42 16.25
N ASP A 196 7.01 -6.25 17.28
CA ASP A 196 6.92 -7.70 17.09
C ASP A 196 5.50 -8.12 16.67
N MET A 197 5.31 -9.39 16.34
CA MET A 197 4.01 -9.93 15.94
C MET A 197 2.95 -9.92 17.06
N GLU A 198 3.37 -9.72 18.31
CA GLU A 198 2.50 -9.61 19.49
C GLU A 198 2.10 -8.16 19.78
N GLY A 199 2.54 -7.20 18.96
CA GLY A 199 2.22 -5.78 19.08
C GLY A 199 3.08 -5.03 20.11
N ASN A 200 4.17 -5.63 20.59
CA ASN A 200 5.11 -4.93 21.47
C ASN A 200 5.99 -3.99 20.64
N TYR A 201 6.08 -2.73 21.08
CA TYR A 201 6.92 -1.73 20.44
C TYR A 201 8.40 -2.12 20.52
N LEU A 202 9.08 -2.07 19.38
CA LEU A 202 10.52 -2.35 19.26
C LEU A 202 11.33 -1.08 18.99
N ASP A 203 10.94 -0.29 18.00
CA ASP A 203 11.68 0.89 17.55
C ASP A 203 10.81 1.82 16.67
N GLN A 204 11.34 2.98 16.28
CA GLN A 204 10.69 3.88 15.32
C GLN A 204 11.69 4.65 14.46
N TRP A 205 11.26 5.00 13.25
CA TRP A 205 11.98 5.91 12.36
C TRP A 205 11.22 7.22 12.22
N THR A 206 11.91 8.35 12.37
CA THR A 206 11.33 9.70 12.30
C THR A 206 11.94 10.51 11.16
N GLY A 207 11.38 11.69 10.86
CA GLY A 207 11.90 12.58 9.82
C GLY A 207 11.37 12.28 8.42
N LEU A 208 10.30 11.49 8.35
CA LEU A 208 9.53 11.22 7.13
C LEU A 208 8.46 12.30 6.94
N LEU A 209 7.87 12.36 5.75
CA LEU A 209 6.87 13.34 5.36
C LEU A 209 5.55 12.64 5.03
N GLN A 210 4.77 12.35 6.07
CA GLN A 210 3.51 11.60 5.97
C GLN A 210 3.70 10.25 5.24
N PRO A 211 4.45 9.29 5.83
CA PRO A 211 4.65 7.98 5.20
C PRO A 211 3.29 7.31 4.96
N ASN A 212 3.04 6.95 3.70
CA ASN A 212 1.79 6.37 3.25
C ASN A 212 1.90 4.87 3.06
N THR A 213 2.92 4.41 2.34
CA THR A 213 3.16 3.00 2.09
C THR A 213 4.65 2.71 2.19
N VAL A 214 4.92 1.44 2.48
CA VAL A 214 6.26 0.86 2.50
C VAL A 214 6.29 -0.33 1.54
N PHE A 215 7.41 -0.50 0.85
CA PHE A 215 7.75 -1.73 0.15
C PHE A 215 9.14 -2.19 0.58
N PHE A 216 9.26 -3.46 0.97
CA PHE A 216 10.53 -4.09 1.28
C PHE A 216 11.03 -4.84 0.06
N ASP A 217 12.23 -4.49 -0.39
CA ASP A 217 13.00 -5.32 -1.32
C ASP A 217 13.95 -6.17 -0.49
N SER A 218 13.52 -7.40 -0.19
CA SER A 218 14.28 -8.34 0.65
C SER A 218 15.52 -8.90 -0.03
N GLU A 219 15.60 -8.85 -1.36
CA GLU A 219 16.76 -9.32 -2.11
C GLU A 219 17.90 -8.27 -2.09
N GLU A 220 17.53 -6.98 -2.06
CA GLU A 220 18.50 -5.88 -2.01
C GLU A 220 18.66 -5.24 -0.61
N ASP A 221 17.97 -5.75 0.42
CA ASP A 221 17.96 -5.24 1.81
C ASP A 221 17.65 -3.73 1.90
N VAL A 222 16.66 -3.27 1.13
CA VAL A 222 16.20 -1.88 1.14
C VAL A 222 14.70 -1.73 1.35
N ILE A 223 14.31 -0.54 1.81
CA ILE A 223 12.94 -0.12 2.04
C ILE A 223 12.62 1.12 1.19
N TYR A 224 11.54 1.05 0.42
CA TYR A 224 10.98 2.16 -0.32
C TYR A 224 9.81 2.75 0.47
N ILE A 225 9.71 4.07 0.52
CA ILE A 225 8.69 4.78 1.30
C ILE A 225 8.03 5.83 0.42
N ALA A 226 6.70 5.70 0.22
CA ALA A 226 5.90 6.75 -0.40
C ALA A 226 5.50 7.72 0.68
N GLU A 227 5.79 8.99 0.47
CA GLU A 227 5.53 10.06 1.42
C GLU A 227 4.46 10.97 0.81
N LEU A 228 3.26 10.99 1.43
CA LEU A 228 2.06 11.66 0.91
C LEU A 228 2.33 13.12 0.56
N ALA A 229 3.30 13.74 1.22
CA ALA A 229 3.78 15.07 0.93
C ALA A 229 4.62 15.16 -0.36
N GLY A 230 4.35 14.36 -1.39
CA GLY A 230 4.97 14.48 -2.72
C GLY A 230 6.45 14.06 -2.75
N GLN A 231 6.80 12.95 -2.12
CA GLN A 231 8.16 12.43 -2.10
C GLN A 231 8.18 10.90 -2.16
N LEU A 232 9.24 10.36 -2.76
CA LEU A 232 9.63 8.97 -2.62
C LEU A 232 11.06 8.90 -2.09
N SER A 233 11.30 8.02 -1.12
CA SER A 233 12.62 7.77 -0.58
C SER A 233 12.91 6.27 -0.51
N ILE A 234 14.20 5.92 -0.62
CA ILE A 234 14.73 4.57 -0.50
C ILE A 234 15.81 4.61 0.58
N TYR A 235 15.71 3.72 1.57
CA TYR A 235 16.71 3.56 2.63
C TYR A 235 17.21 2.13 2.68
N THR A 236 18.41 1.93 3.21
CA THR A 236 18.83 0.62 3.73
C THR A 236 18.01 0.28 4.98
N LEU A 237 17.94 -1.00 5.36
CA LEU A 237 17.27 -1.40 6.61
C LEU A 237 17.93 -0.88 7.89
N ASP A 238 19.16 -0.34 7.80
CA ASP A 238 19.85 0.34 8.91
C ASP A 238 19.55 1.85 8.98
N GLY A 239 18.72 2.38 8.06
CA GLY A 239 18.26 3.77 8.06
C GLY A 239 19.09 4.74 7.21
N GLU A 240 20.08 4.26 6.46
CA GLU A 240 20.87 5.10 5.55
C GLU A 240 20.12 5.41 4.25
N LEU A 241 20.05 6.69 3.87
CA LEU A 241 19.36 7.14 2.65
C LEU A 241 20.13 6.71 1.39
N VAL A 242 19.46 5.97 0.52
CA VAL A 242 20.01 5.46 -0.75
C VAL A 242 19.67 6.40 -1.91
N ALA A 243 18.39 6.73 -2.05
CA ALA A 243 17.87 7.56 -3.14
C ALA A 243 16.61 8.30 -2.70
N LYS A 244 16.34 9.44 -3.32
CA LYS A 244 15.15 10.26 -3.06
C LYS A 244 14.84 11.15 -4.24
N TRP A 245 13.57 11.31 -4.57
CA TRP A 245 13.10 12.32 -5.53
C TRP A 245 11.69 12.82 -5.20
N GLY A 246 11.22 13.80 -5.97
CA GLY A 246 10.14 14.69 -5.54
C GLY A 246 10.67 15.79 -4.63
N GLY A 247 9.92 16.12 -3.59
CA GLY A 247 10.31 17.14 -2.60
C GLY A 247 9.17 18.07 -2.21
N GLY A 248 7.94 17.57 -2.26
CA GLY A 248 6.73 18.26 -1.80
C GLY A 248 6.27 19.46 -2.60
N LYS A 249 6.85 19.68 -3.77
CA LYS A 249 6.32 20.62 -4.76
C LYS A 249 5.52 19.85 -5.79
N SER A 250 4.23 20.19 -5.90
CA SER A 250 3.37 19.64 -6.95
C SER A 250 3.95 19.93 -8.34
N SER A 251 4.03 18.90 -9.17
CA SER A 251 4.58 18.97 -10.52
C SER A 251 3.95 17.90 -11.43
N PRO A 252 3.45 18.28 -12.62
CA PRO A 252 2.87 17.35 -13.59
C PRO A 252 3.90 16.63 -14.46
N LEU A 253 5.19 16.89 -14.27
CA LEU A 253 6.23 16.24 -15.07
C LEU A 253 6.27 14.73 -14.78
N ALA A 254 6.57 13.94 -15.81
CA ALA A 254 6.80 12.51 -15.68
C ALA A 254 7.88 12.23 -14.63
N GLY A 255 7.55 11.37 -13.65
CA GLY A 255 8.40 11.01 -12.50
C GLY A 255 8.32 11.94 -11.29
N GLU A 256 7.66 13.08 -11.42
CA GLU A 256 7.33 13.97 -10.31
C GLU A 256 5.90 13.73 -9.85
N PHE A 257 5.48 14.34 -8.73
CA PHE A 257 4.17 14.11 -8.12
C PHE A 257 3.28 15.35 -8.24
N ILE A 258 2.07 15.18 -8.80
CA ILE A 258 1.04 16.24 -8.78
C ILE A 258 0.35 16.22 -7.43
N GLY A 259 0.01 15.02 -6.97
CA GLY A 259 -0.67 14.75 -5.72
C GLY A 259 0.26 14.05 -4.73
N GLY A 260 -0.32 13.21 -3.89
CA GLY A 260 0.43 12.43 -2.93
C GLY A 260 0.73 11.04 -3.47
N PRO A 261 2.01 10.62 -3.59
CA PRO A 261 2.34 9.22 -3.83
C PRO A 261 1.75 8.37 -2.71
N HIS A 262 1.14 7.25 -3.09
CA HIS A 262 0.35 6.46 -2.15
C HIS A 262 0.79 5.00 -2.15
N GLY A 263 0.22 4.14 -2.99
CA GLY A 263 0.61 2.74 -3.11
C GLY A 263 1.73 2.56 -4.12
N MET A 264 2.62 1.62 -3.83
CA MET A 264 3.74 1.29 -4.71
C MET A 264 4.06 -0.20 -4.65
N TRP A 265 4.76 -0.67 -5.68
CA TRP A 265 5.35 -2.00 -5.72
C TRP A 265 6.57 -2.02 -6.63
N VAL A 266 7.57 -2.84 -6.32
CA VAL A 266 8.71 -3.12 -7.21
C VAL A 266 8.59 -4.54 -7.74
N ASP A 267 8.65 -4.71 -9.06
CA ASP A 267 8.54 -6.01 -9.71
C ASP A 267 9.86 -6.80 -9.72
N SER A 268 9.84 -8.02 -10.26
CA SER A 268 11.03 -8.89 -10.28
C SER A 268 12.19 -8.35 -11.15
N HIS A 269 11.93 -7.38 -12.02
CA HIS A 269 12.92 -6.71 -12.85
C HIS A 269 13.59 -5.53 -12.13
N GLY A 270 12.99 -5.08 -11.03
CA GLY A 270 13.36 -3.90 -10.26
C GLY A 270 12.58 -2.65 -10.67
N ASP A 271 11.62 -2.76 -11.57
CA ASP A 271 10.80 -1.64 -12.03
C ASP A 271 9.79 -1.26 -10.94
N LEU A 272 9.68 0.04 -10.68
CA LEU A 272 8.80 0.58 -9.63
C LEU A 272 7.50 1.09 -10.25
N TYR A 273 6.39 0.66 -9.68
CA TYR A 273 5.05 1.12 -10.00
C TYR A 273 4.49 1.92 -8.84
N LEU A 274 3.82 3.04 -9.13
CA LEU A 274 3.35 3.95 -8.08
C LEU A 274 2.04 4.62 -8.48
N GLY A 275 1.05 4.60 -7.59
CA GLY A 275 -0.20 5.33 -7.70
C GLY A 275 -0.21 6.64 -6.90
N GLU A 276 -0.98 7.63 -7.36
CA GLU A 276 -1.16 8.91 -6.67
C GLU A 276 -2.62 9.14 -6.23
N VAL A 277 -2.79 9.87 -5.13
CA VAL A 277 -4.07 10.35 -4.59
C VAL A 277 -4.04 11.87 -4.40
N MET A 278 -5.14 12.47 -3.93
CA MET A 278 -5.26 13.91 -3.69
C MET A 278 -5.08 14.76 -4.96
N LEU A 279 -5.59 14.24 -6.07
CA LEU A 279 -5.44 14.80 -7.41
C LEU A 279 -6.71 15.51 -7.92
N GLY A 280 -7.67 15.81 -7.05
CA GLY A 280 -9.00 16.27 -7.48
C GLY A 280 -9.67 15.22 -8.35
N GLU A 281 -10.05 15.57 -9.58
CA GLU A 281 -10.67 14.66 -10.54
C GLU A 281 -9.65 13.89 -11.42
N HIS A 282 -8.34 14.12 -11.24
CA HIS A 282 -7.32 13.41 -12.00
C HIS A 282 -6.98 12.04 -11.39
N HIS A 283 -6.56 11.12 -12.25
CA HIS A 283 -5.98 9.82 -11.90
C HIS A 283 -4.53 9.78 -12.37
N ARG A 284 -3.65 9.07 -11.65
CA ARG A 284 -2.27 8.91 -12.07
C ARG A 284 -1.63 7.67 -11.46
N ALA A 285 -1.00 6.88 -12.32
CA ALA A 285 -0.03 5.87 -11.95
C ALA A 285 1.19 6.00 -12.84
N GLN A 286 2.37 5.77 -12.27
CA GLN A 286 3.65 5.97 -12.93
C GLN A 286 4.47 4.68 -12.84
N LYS A 287 5.24 4.41 -13.89
CA LYS A 287 6.20 3.30 -13.94
C LYS A 287 7.60 3.86 -14.13
N TYR A 288 8.52 3.36 -13.31
CA TYR A 288 9.92 3.76 -13.24
C TYR A 288 10.77 2.55 -13.60
N ILE A 289 11.41 2.58 -14.76
CA ILE A 289 12.25 1.50 -15.29
C ILE A 289 13.63 1.56 -14.67
N ARG A 290 14.02 0.49 -13.97
CA ARG A 290 15.32 0.39 -13.31
C ARG A 290 16.45 0.40 -14.35
N GLN A 291 17.43 1.26 -14.15
CA GLN A 291 18.62 1.38 -14.98
C GLN A 291 19.78 0.63 -14.33
N ARG A 292 20.21 -0.48 -14.96
CA ARG A 292 21.37 -1.27 -14.54
C ARG A 292 22.66 -0.80 -15.22
#